data_AF-A0A0R1VZR9-F1
#
_entry.id   AF-A0A0R1VZR9-F1
#
_cell.length_a   1.000
_cell.length_b   1.000
_cell.length_c   1.000
_cell.angle_alpha   90.00
_cell.angle_beta   90.00
_cell.angle_gamma   90.00
#
_symmetry.space_group_name_H-M   'P 1'
#
loop_
_entity.id
_entity.type
_entity.pdbx_description
1 polymer ?
#
loop_
_entity_poly.entity_id
_entity_poly.type
_entity_poly.pdbx_seq_one_letter_code
_entity_poly.pdbx_strand_id
1 'polypeptide(L)'
;MEIYIKQLHHKYQVKQSNKNMRKVYTTQLKMAKVNDINSKPVEDQIKEALELTDALVNFVKEVLNLKGKYADMIDDQESAETIEIASYICQRIMGLTDKQIEEGAKEDPKK
;
A
#
# COMPACT_ATOMS: atom_id res chain seq x y z
N MET A 1 -14.60 -9.37 -0.45
CA MET A 1 -13.79 -9.85 0.69
C MET A 1 -13.74 -8.77 1.76
N GLU A 2 -13.69 -9.17 3.02
CA GLU A 2 -13.50 -8.24 4.13
C GLU A 2 -12.03 -8.26 4.54
N ILE A 3 -11.44 -7.09 4.78
CA ILE A 3 -10.07 -6.96 5.28
C ILE A 3 -10.07 -6.04 6.49
N TYR A 4 -9.27 -6.37 7.50
CA TYR A 4 -9.10 -5.56 8.70
C TYR A 4 -7.80 -4.79 8.61
N ILE A 5 -7.89 -3.46 8.64
CA ILE A 5 -6.71 -2.59 8.63
C ILE A 5 -6.37 -2.28 10.07
N LYS A 6 -5.23 -2.82 10.55
CA LYS A 6 -4.79 -2.73 11.95
C LYS A 6 -4.65 -1.27 12.37
N GLN A 7 -4.07 -0.42 11.52
CA GLN A 7 -3.81 0.99 11.77
C GLN A 7 -5.09 1.84 11.90
N LEU A 8 -6.16 1.47 11.17
CA LEU A 8 -7.44 2.16 11.22
C LEU A 8 -8.44 1.53 12.20
N HIS A 9 -8.05 0.42 12.84
CA HIS A 9 -8.90 -0.37 13.75
C HIS A 9 -10.27 -0.71 13.13
N HIS A 10 -10.35 -0.83 11.80
CA HIS A 10 -11.62 -0.96 11.09
C HIS A 10 -11.58 -1.98 9.95
N LYS A 11 -12.75 -2.55 9.65
CA LYS A 11 -12.94 -3.53 8.59
C LYS A 11 -13.52 -2.88 7.35
N TYR A 12 -12.95 -3.21 6.20
CA TYR A 12 -13.34 -2.67 4.91
C TYR A 12 -13.75 -3.76 3.95
N GLN A 13 -14.82 -3.51 3.21
CA GLN A 13 -15.26 -4.39 2.14
C GLN A 13 -14.51 -4.07 0.84
N VAL A 14 -13.55 -4.92 0.50
CA VAL A 14 -12.77 -4.79 -0.73
C VAL A 14 -13.24 -5.81 -1.76
N LYS A 15 -13.33 -5.38 -3.03
CA LYS A 15 -13.67 -6.27 -4.15
C LYS A 15 -12.41 -6.64 -4.92
N GLN A 16 -12.24 -7.92 -5.23
CA GLN A 16 -11.26 -8.40 -6.20
C GLN A 16 -11.76 -8.10 -7.63
N SER A 17 -11.93 -6.82 -7.93
CA SER A 17 -12.43 -6.35 -9.23
C SER A 17 -11.26 -6.03 -10.16
N ASN A 18 -11.50 -6.05 -11.47
CA ASN A 18 -10.53 -5.61 -12.46
C ASN A 18 -10.03 -4.17 -12.22
N LYS A 19 -10.87 -3.31 -11.60
CA LYS A 19 -10.47 -1.96 -11.18
C LYS A 19 -9.40 -2.00 -10.10
N ASN A 20 -9.62 -2.79 -9.06
CA ASN A 20 -8.69 -2.90 -7.94
C ASN A 20 -7.43 -3.69 -8.30
N MET A 21 -7.54 -4.71 -9.16
CA MET A 21 -6.38 -5.43 -9.70
C MET A 21 -5.45 -4.51 -10.51
N ARG A 22 -5.99 -3.64 -11.37
CA ARG A 22 -5.17 -2.64 -12.08
C ARG A 22 -4.41 -1.75 -11.11
N LYS A 23 -5.07 -1.29 -10.05
CA LYS A 23 -4.45 -0.46 -9.02
C LYS A 23 -3.32 -1.17 -8.31
N VAL A 24 -3.52 -2.44 -7.94
CA VAL A 24 -2.46 -3.27 -7.33
C VAL A 24 -1.23 -3.33 -8.22
N TYR A 25 -1.39 -3.66 -9.51
CA TYR A 25 -0.27 -3.72 -10.44
C TYR A 25 0.41 -2.36 -10.63
N THR A 26 -0.35 -1.27 -10.72
CA THR A 26 0.22 0.09 -10.80
C THR A 26 1.02 0.44 -9.55
N THR A 27 0.51 0.14 -8.36
CA THR A 27 1.19 0.41 -7.10
C THR A 27 2.48 -0.40 -6.98
N GLN A 28 2.44 -1.70 -7.29
CA GLN A 28 3.62 -2.56 -7.27
C GLN A 28 4.69 -2.10 -8.27
N LEU A 29 4.29 -1.68 -9.48
CA LEU A 29 5.22 -1.13 -10.46
C LEU A 29 5.88 0.17 -9.96
N LYS A 30 5.13 1.04 -9.27
CA LYS A 30 5.68 2.26 -8.68
C LYS A 30 6.67 1.95 -7.55
N MET A 31 6.31 1.03 -6.65
CA MET A 31 7.23 0.56 -5.60
C MET A 31 8.51 -0.05 -6.19
N ALA A 32 8.41 -0.84 -7.26
CA ALA A 32 9.57 -1.47 -7.89
C ALA A 32 10.54 -0.48 -8.55
N LYS A 33 10.01 0.62 -9.12
CA LYS A 33 10.81 1.66 -9.80
C LYS A 33 11.68 2.49 -8.85
N VAL A 34 11.31 2.53 -7.57
CA VAL A 34 11.96 3.36 -6.54
C VAL A 34 13.31 2.79 -6.10
N ASN A 35 13.60 1.51 -6.39
CA ASN A 35 14.85 0.85 -6.02
C ASN A 35 16.11 1.42 -6.71
N ASP A 36 15.98 2.22 -7.78
CA ASP A 36 17.10 2.85 -8.52
C ASP A 36 17.35 4.33 -8.17
N ILE A 37 16.70 4.85 -7.13
CA ILE A 37 16.71 6.29 -6.81
C ILE A 37 18.06 6.80 -6.30
N ASN A 38 18.83 5.96 -5.59
CA ASN A 38 20.07 6.38 -4.92
C ASN A 38 21.16 6.91 -5.87
N SER A 39 21.04 6.63 -7.17
CA SER A 39 21.98 7.09 -8.21
C SER A 39 21.55 8.39 -8.90
N LYS A 40 20.38 8.95 -8.57
CA LYS A 40 19.80 10.13 -9.23
C LYS A 40 20.11 11.44 -8.47
N PRO A 41 20.01 12.61 -9.13
CA PRO A 41 20.05 13.91 -8.46
C PRO A 41 19.03 14.01 -7.33
N VAL A 42 19.37 14.70 -6.23
CA VAL A 42 18.50 14.83 -5.03
C VAL A 42 17.10 15.33 -5.38
N GLU A 43 16.96 16.25 -6.34
CA GLU A 43 15.66 16.74 -6.80
C GLU A 43 14.78 15.62 -7.37
N ASP A 44 15.35 14.72 -8.18
CA ASP A 44 14.63 13.59 -8.76
C ASP A 44 14.32 12.53 -7.70
N GLN A 45 15.20 12.37 -6.71
CA GLN A 45 14.94 11.49 -5.57
C GLN A 45 13.71 11.96 -4.77
N ILE A 46 13.64 13.26 -4.47
CA ILE A 46 12.52 13.86 -3.74
C ILE A 46 11.22 13.77 -4.55
N LYS A 47 11.28 14.02 -5.87
CA LYS A 47 10.11 13.87 -6.77
C LYS A 47 9.58 12.45 -6.77
N GLU A 48 10.45 11.45 -6.93
CA GLU A 48 10.03 10.05 -6.97
C GLU A 48 9.50 9.56 -5.61
N ALA A 49 10.09 10.02 -4.51
CA ALA A 49 9.59 9.75 -3.17
C ALA A 49 8.20 10.37 -2.93
N LEU A 50 7.97 11.61 -3.41
CA LEU A 50 6.68 12.28 -3.32
C LEU A 50 5.62 11.56 -4.18
N GLU A 51 5.95 11.24 -5.43
CA GLU A 51 5.05 10.50 -6.32
C GLU A 51 4.68 9.11 -5.78
N LEU A 52 5.63 8.43 -5.12
CA LEU A 52 5.35 7.16 -4.45
C LEU A 52 4.40 7.36 -3.28
N THR A 53 4.70 8.32 -2.40
CA THR A 53 3.89 8.60 -1.21
C THR A 53 2.45 8.92 -1.60
N ASP A 54 2.25 9.85 -2.55
CA ASP A 54 0.93 10.20 -3.06
C ASP A 54 0.23 9.01 -3.71
N ALA A 55 0.95 8.18 -4.47
CA ALA A 55 0.37 7.01 -5.10
C ALA A 55 -0.13 5.99 -4.08
N LEU A 56 0.61 5.78 -2.99
CA LEU A 56 0.25 4.85 -1.93
C LEU A 56 -0.95 5.34 -1.13
N VAL A 57 -0.92 6.61 -0.71
CA VAL A 57 -2.03 7.26 0.00
C VAL A 57 -3.31 7.18 -0.84
N ASN A 58 -3.23 7.58 -2.12
CA ASN A 58 -4.38 7.51 -3.02
C ASN A 58 -4.85 6.07 -3.27
N PHE A 59 -3.92 5.12 -3.43
CA PHE A 59 -4.27 3.71 -3.58
C PHE A 59 -5.09 3.20 -2.40
N VAL A 60 -4.62 3.44 -1.17
CA VAL A 60 -5.30 3.01 0.06
C VAL A 60 -6.68 3.68 0.16
N LYS A 61 -6.74 5.00 -0.01
CA LYS A 61 -8.00 5.76 0.03
C LYS A 61 -9.02 5.25 -0.98
N GLU A 62 -8.61 5.04 -2.23
CA GLU A 62 -9.55 4.64 -3.27
C GLU A 62 -9.95 3.15 -3.22
N VAL A 63 -9.08 2.26 -2.73
CA VAL A 63 -9.39 0.83 -2.62
C VAL A 63 -10.27 0.55 -1.40
N LEU A 64 -10.00 1.21 -0.29
CA LEU A 64 -10.83 1.15 0.92
C LEU A 64 -12.06 2.07 0.86
N ASN A 65 -12.13 2.93 -0.18
CA ASN A 65 -13.18 3.93 -0.37
C ASN A 65 -13.34 4.84 0.87
N LEU A 66 -12.20 5.32 1.39
CA LEU A 66 -12.14 6.16 2.59
C LEU A 66 -12.74 7.53 2.30
N LYS A 67 -13.44 8.08 3.30
CA LYS A 67 -14.01 9.43 3.27
C LYS A 67 -13.86 10.10 4.63
N GLY A 68 -13.71 11.42 4.63
CA GLY A 68 -13.56 12.24 5.84
C GLY A 68 -12.43 11.74 6.73
N LYS A 69 -12.68 11.61 8.03
CA LYS A 69 -11.69 11.28 9.06
C LYS A 69 -10.75 10.11 8.76
N TYR A 70 -11.21 9.07 8.06
CA TYR A 70 -10.36 7.91 7.76
C TYR A 70 -9.40 8.19 6.60
N ALA A 71 -9.76 9.10 5.69
CA ALA A 71 -8.87 9.54 4.62
C ALA A 71 -7.76 10.43 5.21
N ASP A 72 -8.13 11.36 6.11
CA ASP A 72 -7.17 12.23 6.81
C ASP A 72 -6.22 11.40 7.68
N MET A 73 -6.73 10.37 8.35
CA MET A 73 -5.89 9.43 9.10
C MET A 73 -4.80 8.80 8.23
N ILE A 74 -5.07 8.47 6.96
CA ILE A 74 -4.03 7.91 6.07
C ILE A 74 -3.00 8.98 5.66
N ASP A 75 -3.38 10.25 5.58
CA ASP A 75 -2.42 11.34 5.31
C ASP A 75 -1.49 11.59 6.51
N ASP A 76 -1.99 11.41 7.73
CA ASP A 76 -1.24 11.60 8.97
C ASP A 76 -0.37 10.38 9.35
N GLN A 77 -0.44 9.28 8.59
CA GLN A 77 0.36 8.08 8.84
C GLN A 77 1.80 8.25 8.37
N GLU A 78 2.70 7.52 9.02
CA GLU A 78 4.07 7.44 8.54
C GLU A 78 4.11 6.73 7.18
N SER A 79 5.07 7.10 6.33
CA SER A 79 5.23 6.47 5.02
C SER A 79 5.41 4.95 5.12
N ALA A 80 6.10 4.47 6.16
CA ALA A 80 6.27 3.05 6.44
C ALA A 80 4.92 2.35 6.70
N GLU A 81 4.08 2.92 7.56
CA GLU A 81 2.75 2.39 7.86
C GLU A 81 1.86 2.36 6.61
N THR A 82 1.94 3.41 5.77
CA THR A 82 1.18 3.47 4.52
C THR A 82 1.64 2.41 3.51
N ILE A 83 2.95 2.14 3.43
CA ILE A 83 3.52 1.06 2.61
C ILE A 83 3.02 -0.30 3.09
N GLU A 84 3.00 -0.54 4.41
CA GLU A 84 2.50 -1.79 4.99
C GLU A 84 1.02 -2.01 4.66
N ILE A 85 0.18 -0.98 4.84
CA ILE A 85 -1.25 -1.05 4.51
C ILE A 85 -1.43 -1.34 3.02
N ALA A 86 -0.70 -0.65 2.15
CA ALA A 86 -0.77 -0.85 0.71
C ALA A 86 -0.33 -2.27 0.31
N SER A 87 0.76 -2.78 0.88
CA SER A 87 1.28 -4.13 0.64
C SER A 87 0.28 -5.21 1.08
N TYR A 88 -0.27 -5.06 2.30
CA TYR A 88 -1.30 -5.95 2.83
C TYR A 88 -2.53 -5.98 1.91
N ILE A 89 -3.03 -4.81 1.48
CA ILE A 89 -4.14 -4.70 0.53
C ILE A 89 -3.80 -5.40 -0.80
N CYS A 90 -2.60 -5.21 -1.33
CA CYS A 90 -2.15 -5.86 -2.57
C CYS A 90 -2.17 -7.39 -2.44
N GLN A 91 -1.55 -7.93 -1.40
CA GLN A 91 -1.48 -9.37 -1.14
C GLN A 91 -2.88 -9.97 -0.99
N ARG A 92 -3.75 -9.30 -0.23
CA ARG A 92 -5.14 -9.69 -0.04
C ARG A 92 -5.92 -9.70 -1.35
N ILE A 93 -5.78 -8.66 -2.19
CA ILE A 93 -6.43 -8.60 -3.51
C ILE A 93 -5.86 -9.66 -4.46
N MET A 94 -4.59 -10.03 -4.35
CA MET A 94 -3.98 -11.14 -5.10
C MET A 94 -4.47 -12.52 -4.64
N GLY A 95 -5.28 -12.60 -3.58
CA GLY A 95 -5.90 -13.82 -3.10
C GLY A 95 -5.16 -14.49 -1.93
N LEU A 96 -4.13 -13.85 -1.37
CA LEU A 96 -3.46 -14.35 -0.17
C LEU A 96 -4.37 -14.17 1.05
N THR A 97 -4.39 -15.18 1.91
CA THR A 97 -5.10 -15.11 3.20
C THR A 97 -4.25 -14.38 4.24
N ASP A 98 -4.89 -13.91 5.33
CA ASP A 98 -4.17 -13.21 6.41
C ASP A 98 -3.09 -14.10 7.02
N LYS A 99 -3.37 -15.41 7.10
CA LYS A 99 -2.40 -16.41 7.58
C LYS A 99 -1.16 -16.49 6.69
N GLN A 100 -1.35 -16.57 5.37
CA GLN A 100 -0.24 -16.62 4.41
C GLN A 100 0.58 -15.33 4.41
N ILE A 101 -0.05 -14.18 4.65
CA ILE A 101 0.64 -12.90 4.77
C ILE A 101 1.48 -12.85 6.06
N GLU A 102 0.91 -13.29 7.19
CA GLU A 102 1.64 -13.35 8.45
C GLU A 102 2.76 -14.40 8.44
N GLU A 103 2.58 -15.53 7.74
CA GLU A 103 3.61 -16.55 7.53
C GLU A 103 4.74 -16.02 6.65
N GLY A 104 4.41 -15.36 5.53
CA GLY A 104 5.41 -14.70 4.67
C GLY A 104 6.20 -13.61 5.40
N ALA A 105 5.53 -12.79 6.23
CA ALA A 105 6.20 -11.77 7.04
C ALA A 105 7.10 -12.37 8.15
N LYS A 106 6.82 -13.60 8.60
CA LYS A 106 7.65 -14.34 9.56
C LYS A 106 8.81 -15.08 8.88
N GLU A 107 8.66 -15.46 7.62
CA GLU A 107 9.72 -16.07 6.80
C GLU A 107 10.69 -15.06 6.18
N ASP A 108 10.40 -13.75 6.28
CA ASP A 108 11.29 -12.65 5.89
C ASP A 108 12.05 -11.98 7.07
N PRO A 109 12.76 -12.71 7.98
CA PRO A 109 13.58 -12.07 9.00
C PRO A 109 14.99 -11.69 8.49
N LYS A 110 15.32 -11.83 7.20
CA LYS A 110 16.66 -11.49 6.67
C LYS A 110 16.66 -11.06 5.20
N LYS A 111 16.80 -9.75 4.97
CA LYS A 111 17.95 -9.26 4.21
C LYS A 111 18.34 -7.84 4.61
#